data_AF-A0A0F9ZTM4-F1
#
_entry.id   AF-A0A0F9ZTM4-F1
#
_cell.length_a   1.000
_cell.length_b   1.000
_cell.length_c   1.000
_cell.angle_alpha   90.00
_cell.angle_beta   90.00
_cell.angle_gamma   90.00
#
_symmetry.space_group_name_H-M   'P 1'
#
loop_
_entity.id
_entity.type
_entity.pdbx_description
1 polymer ?
#
loop_
_entity_poly.entity_id
_entity_poly.type
_entity_poly.pdbx_seq_one_letter_code
_entity_poly.pdbx_strand_id
1 'polypeptide(L)'
;MKTLHFRGVDPYTINKKSIAIVGSRQMTRYGREIVDKFVCDFVANGITTISGFMYGVDTEVAEKTIEYGGRHIAVFGCGLDIIYPAENAKLYDQIVKTGGSVVSEYDDSAKPHLWKFPQRNKIVAGLSSLGVLVIEAGENSGSLVTAKLAKKMKKKVYAIPGPINSKVSIGCNDLIKSGDAIMAISVGDIIKSKFKKIASLTRQNTKLQIKSQNFANGLEQKIYKVLEIEPLEIDEIAVKIRGSVVEIGSTLSIMGIKGLVTESGGKYYLNR
;
A
#
# COMPACT_ATOMS: atom_id res chain seq x y z
N MET A 1 -14.52 -25.30 17.99
CA MET A 1 -14.66 -24.30 16.91
C MET A 1 -14.29 -22.95 17.52
N LYS A 2 -13.36 -22.17 16.95
CA LYS A 2 -13.02 -20.85 17.51
C LYS A 2 -14.02 -19.81 17.00
N THR A 3 -14.57 -19.00 17.91
CA THR A 3 -15.49 -17.91 17.60
C THR A 3 -14.71 -16.72 17.04
N LEU A 4 -15.28 -16.02 16.05
CA LEU A 4 -14.73 -14.77 15.50
C LEU A 4 -15.63 -13.61 15.93
N HIS A 5 -15.09 -12.71 16.74
CA HIS A 5 -15.77 -11.50 17.21
C HIS A 5 -15.53 -10.35 16.23
N PHE A 6 -16.46 -9.40 16.15
CA PHE A 6 -16.27 -8.21 15.31
C PHE A 6 -16.94 -6.94 15.87
N ARG A 7 -16.46 -5.78 15.41
CA ARG A 7 -17.09 -4.45 15.53
C ARG A 7 -17.24 -3.86 14.14
N GLY A 8 -18.36 -3.16 13.89
CA GLY A 8 -18.72 -2.65 12.56
C GLY A 8 -19.59 -3.63 11.79
N VAL A 9 -19.42 -3.68 10.46
CA VAL A 9 -20.22 -4.55 9.59
C VAL A 9 -19.75 -6.00 9.71
N ASP A 10 -20.67 -6.96 9.59
CA ASP A 10 -20.31 -8.39 9.57
C ASP A 10 -19.27 -8.66 8.46
N PRO A 11 -18.08 -9.20 8.82
CA PRO A 11 -17.00 -9.43 7.87
C PRO A 11 -17.39 -10.38 6.74
N TYR A 12 -18.29 -11.35 6.97
CA TYR A 12 -18.73 -12.29 5.93
C TYR A 12 -19.67 -11.66 4.90
N THR A 13 -20.32 -10.56 5.27
CA THR A 13 -21.16 -9.77 4.36
C THR A 13 -20.29 -8.95 3.40
N ILE A 14 -19.14 -8.43 3.86
CA ILE A 14 -18.28 -7.53 3.08
C ILE A 14 -17.04 -8.20 2.49
N ASN A 15 -16.73 -9.45 2.82
CA ASN A 15 -15.56 -10.15 2.26
C ASN A 15 -15.80 -10.94 0.95
N LYS A 16 -17.03 -10.95 0.41
CA LYS A 16 -17.39 -11.71 -0.80
C LYS A 16 -16.43 -11.48 -1.97
N LYS A 17 -16.03 -10.22 -2.16
CA LYS A 17 -14.98 -9.82 -3.11
C LYS A 17 -13.93 -9.02 -2.35
N SER A 18 -12.87 -9.71 -1.91
CA SER A 18 -11.88 -9.12 -1.01
C SER A 18 -10.46 -9.58 -1.29
N ILE A 19 -9.50 -8.74 -0.94
CA ILE A 19 -8.08 -9.06 -1.03
C ILE A 19 -7.37 -8.72 0.28
N ALA A 20 -6.52 -9.62 0.74
CA ALA A 20 -5.61 -9.33 1.84
C ALA A 20 -4.37 -8.62 1.29
N ILE A 21 -4.00 -7.48 1.87
CA ILE A 21 -2.79 -6.76 1.53
C ILE A 21 -1.93 -6.70 2.79
N VAL A 22 -0.71 -7.23 2.70
CA VAL A 22 0.23 -7.34 3.82
C VAL A 22 1.62 -6.92 3.37
N GLY A 23 2.48 -6.53 4.30
CA GLY A 23 3.80 -6.06 3.91
C GLY A 23 4.72 -5.67 5.05
N SER A 24 5.75 -4.90 4.69
CA SER A 24 6.77 -4.41 5.60
C SER A 24 6.18 -3.42 6.62
N ARG A 25 6.63 -3.54 7.88
CA ARG A 25 6.38 -2.53 8.92
C ARG A 25 7.22 -1.26 8.70
N GLN A 26 8.36 -1.40 8.03
CA GLN A 26 9.23 -0.31 7.59
C GLN A 26 9.03 -0.14 6.08
N MET A 27 7.87 0.41 5.72
CA MET A 27 7.48 0.61 4.33
C MET A 27 8.28 1.76 3.73
N THR A 28 8.79 1.58 2.52
CA THR A 28 9.50 2.64 1.80
C THR A 28 8.52 3.58 1.10
N ARG A 29 9.04 4.67 0.52
CA ARG A 29 8.26 5.51 -0.40
C ARG A 29 7.70 4.69 -1.58
N TYR A 30 8.50 3.78 -2.14
CA TYR A 30 8.03 2.89 -3.20
C TYR A 30 6.83 2.07 -2.73
N GLY A 31 6.94 1.43 -1.56
CA GLY A 31 5.82 0.70 -0.95
C GLY A 31 4.56 1.54 -0.81
N ARG A 32 4.69 2.79 -0.35
CA ARG A 32 3.56 3.74 -0.22
C ARG A 32 2.90 4.04 -1.56
N GLU A 33 3.68 4.35 -2.59
CA GLU A 33 3.17 4.62 -3.95
C GLU A 33 2.44 3.41 -4.54
N ILE A 34 2.93 2.20 -4.24
CA ILE A 34 2.28 0.96 -4.66
C ILE A 34 0.98 0.71 -3.90
N VAL A 35 0.95 0.91 -2.57
CA VAL A 35 -0.28 0.81 -1.78
C VAL A 35 -1.33 1.76 -2.34
N ASP A 36 -0.98 3.03 -2.52
CA ASP A 36 -1.87 4.05 -3.07
C ASP A 36 -2.47 3.64 -4.42
N LYS A 37 -1.62 3.21 -5.36
CA LYS A 37 -2.03 2.75 -6.69
C LYS A 37 -2.99 1.55 -6.61
N PHE A 38 -2.59 0.49 -5.90
CA PHE A 38 -3.36 -0.75 -5.86
C PHE A 38 -4.66 -0.58 -5.10
N VAL A 39 -4.65 0.13 -3.97
CA VAL A 39 -5.85 0.35 -3.15
C VAL A 39 -6.86 1.20 -3.92
N CYS A 40 -6.44 2.27 -4.59
CA CYS A 40 -7.32 3.05 -5.47
C CYS A 40 -8.04 2.15 -6.48
N ASP A 41 -7.29 1.31 -7.19
CA ASP A 41 -7.84 0.40 -8.20
C ASP A 41 -8.72 -0.71 -7.60
N PHE A 42 -8.41 -1.21 -6.40
CA PHE A 42 -9.25 -2.19 -5.71
C PHE A 42 -10.59 -1.59 -5.29
N VAL A 43 -10.56 -0.44 -4.62
CA VAL A 43 -11.76 0.26 -4.17
C VAL A 43 -12.65 0.63 -5.35
N ALA A 44 -12.05 1.12 -6.43
CA ALA A 44 -12.71 1.38 -7.71
C ALA A 44 -13.47 0.18 -8.30
N ASN A 45 -13.01 -1.04 -8.01
CA ASN A 45 -13.61 -2.28 -8.48
C ASN A 45 -14.50 -2.95 -7.41
N GLY A 46 -14.85 -2.21 -6.35
CA GLY A 46 -15.71 -2.65 -5.25
C GLY A 46 -15.10 -3.78 -4.44
N ILE A 47 -13.76 -3.81 -4.31
CA ILE A 47 -13.03 -4.85 -3.61
C ILE A 47 -12.71 -4.37 -2.20
N THR A 48 -13.14 -5.14 -1.21
CA THR A 48 -12.83 -4.91 0.21
C THR A 48 -11.38 -5.30 0.48
N THR A 49 -10.62 -4.42 1.13
CA THR A 49 -9.24 -4.72 1.54
C THR A 49 -9.22 -5.32 2.94
N ILE A 50 -8.24 -6.19 3.22
CA ILE A 50 -8.09 -6.87 4.51
C ILE A 50 -6.63 -6.75 4.94
N SER A 51 -6.34 -6.41 6.20
CA SER A 51 -4.95 -6.28 6.66
C SER A 51 -4.69 -6.61 8.13
N GLY A 52 -3.41 -6.44 8.47
CA GLY A 52 -2.78 -6.41 9.77
C GLY A 52 -3.44 -5.66 10.91
N PHE A 53 -3.90 -4.44 10.63
CA PHE A 53 -3.90 -3.40 11.64
C PHE A 53 -2.57 -3.30 12.42
N MET A 54 -1.46 -3.22 11.68
CA MET A 54 -0.11 -3.07 12.22
C MET A 54 0.57 -1.89 11.49
N TYR A 55 1.73 -1.44 11.97
CA TYR A 55 2.50 -0.38 11.31
C TYR A 55 2.85 -0.71 9.84
N GLY A 56 3.18 0.33 9.08
CA GLY A 56 3.65 0.23 7.70
C GLY A 56 2.51 -0.07 6.73
N VAL A 57 2.67 -1.10 5.90
CA VAL A 57 1.73 -1.43 4.82
C VAL A 57 0.30 -1.61 5.33
N ASP A 58 0.10 -2.24 6.49
CA ASP A 58 -1.24 -2.52 7.00
C ASP A 58 -2.01 -1.22 7.37
N THR A 59 -1.36 -0.26 8.06
CA THR A 59 -1.90 1.07 8.33
C THR A 59 -2.20 1.82 7.02
N GLU A 60 -1.22 1.91 6.11
CA GLU A 60 -1.37 2.67 4.86
C GLU A 60 -2.51 2.11 4.00
N VAL A 61 -2.66 0.78 3.93
CA VAL A 61 -3.75 0.14 3.19
C VAL A 61 -5.10 0.55 3.76
N ALA A 62 -5.25 0.53 5.09
CA ALA A 62 -6.50 0.90 5.75
C ALA A 62 -6.83 2.39 5.50
N GLU A 63 -5.86 3.28 5.71
CA GLU A 63 -6.00 4.72 5.49
C GLU A 63 -6.40 5.03 4.05
N LYS A 64 -5.66 4.50 3.06
CA LYS A 64 -5.98 4.70 1.65
C LYS A 64 -7.30 4.09 1.24
N THR A 65 -7.69 2.95 1.82
CA THR A 65 -8.99 2.35 1.54
C THR A 65 -10.10 3.29 1.98
N ILE A 66 -9.98 3.89 3.16
CA ILE A 66 -10.95 4.84 3.69
C ILE A 66 -10.96 6.13 2.87
N GLU A 67 -9.79 6.67 2.53
CA GLU A 67 -9.63 7.87 1.71
C GLU A 67 -10.35 7.73 0.36
N TYR A 68 -10.25 6.55 -0.27
CA TYR A 68 -10.92 6.26 -1.54
C TYR A 68 -12.39 5.86 -1.40
N GLY A 69 -12.97 5.89 -0.19
CA GLY A 69 -14.38 5.54 0.06
C GLY A 69 -14.67 4.03 0.00
N GLY A 70 -13.64 3.21 0.17
CA GLY A 70 -13.73 1.75 0.21
C GLY A 70 -14.03 1.20 1.60
N ARG A 71 -14.13 -0.13 1.67
CA ARG A 71 -14.33 -0.87 2.94
C ARG A 71 -13.06 -1.64 3.29
N HIS A 72 -12.70 -1.59 4.56
CA HIS A 72 -11.54 -2.30 5.11
C HIS A 72 -11.96 -3.29 6.21
N ILE A 73 -11.31 -4.46 6.24
CA ILE A 73 -11.39 -5.40 7.35
C ILE A 73 -10.03 -5.45 8.07
N ALA A 74 -9.98 -4.92 9.28
CA ALA A 74 -8.83 -5.00 10.16
C ALA A 74 -8.92 -6.26 11.03
N VAL A 75 -7.86 -7.07 11.05
CA VAL A 75 -7.85 -8.32 11.82
C VAL A 75 -6.88 -8.18 13.00
N PHE A 76 -7.39 -8.22 14.23
CA PHE A 76 -6.61 -7.92 15.44
C PHE A 76 -5.87 -9.14 16.01
N GLY A 77 -4.63 -8.91 16.47
CA GLY A 77 -3.85 -9.86 17.28
C GLY A 77 -4.12 -9.77 18.78
N CYS A 78 -5.19 -9.08 19.18
CA CYS A 78 -5.61 -8.80 20.55
C CYS A 78 -7.14 -8.74 20.60
N GLY A 79 -7.70 -8.55 21.79
CA GLY A 79 -9.13 -8.32 21.98
C GLY A 79 -9.60 -7.01 21.35
N LEU A 80 -10.91 -6.91 21.09
CA LEU A 80 -11.52 -5.77 20.40
C LEU A 80 -11.57 -4.49 21.26
N ASP A 81 -11.41 -4.60 22.58
CA ASP A 81 -11.36 -3.45 23.48
C ASP A 81 -9.92 -2.89 23.62
N ILE A 82 -8.94 -3.48 22.94
CA ILE A 82 -7.54 -3.06 22.98
C ILE A 82 -7.08 -2.66 21.58
N ILE A 83 -6.84 -1.36 21.41
CA ILE A 83 -6.28 -0.82 20.17
C ILE A 83 -4.76 -0.95 20.23
N TYR A 84 -4.21 -1.78 19.34
CA TYR A 84 -2.77 -1.90 19.16
C TYR A 84 -2.44 -1.96 17.66
N PRO A 85 -1.57 -1.09 17.14
CA PRO A 85 -0.84 -0.05 17.89
C PRO A 85 -1.74 1.13 18.32
N ALA A 86 -1.40 1.79 19.44
CA ALA A 86 -2.27 2.78 20.07
C ALA A 86 -2.47 4.04 19.22
N GLU A 87 -1.46 4.38 18.41
CA GLU A 87 -1.46 5.49 17.47
C GLU A 87 -2.56 5.35 16.40
N ASN A 88 -3.01 4.13 16.12
CA ASN A 88 -4.07 3.86 15.15
C ASN A 88 -5.48 4.00 15.73
N ALA A 89 -5.68 4.57 16.93
CA ALA A 89 -7.01 4.69 17.53
C ALA A 89 -8.02 5.44 16.65
N LYS A 90 -7.59 6.54 16.01
CA LYS A 90 -8.43 7.28 15.06
C LYS A 90 -8.79 6.44 13.83
N LEU A 91 -7.84 5.63 13.34
CA LEU A 91 -8.04 4.76 12.19
C LEU A 91 -9.05 3.65 12.50
N TYR A 92 -9.00 3.07 13.70
CA TYR A 92 -10.01 2.12 14.17
C TYR A 92 -11.43 2.70 14.06
N ASP A 93 -11.64 3.90 14.61
CA ASP A 93 -12.94 4.57 14.57
C ASP A 93 -13.40 4.83 13.13
N GLN A 94 -12.47 5.23 12.26
CA GLN A 94 -12.76 5.48 10.86
C GLN A 94 -13.18 4.20 10.12
N ILE A 95 -12.49 3.08 10.34
CA ILE A 95 -12.87 1.78 9.73
C ILE A 95 -14.31 1.42 10.06
N VAL A 96 -14.71 1.55 11.33
CA VAL A 96 -16.07 1.21 11.76
C VAL A 96 -17.09 2.20 11.18
N LYS A 97 -16.81 3.51 11.24
CA LYS A 97 -17.71 4.56 10.76
C LYS A 97 -17.95 4.50 9.24
N THR A 98 -16.97 4.06 8.45
CA THR A 98 -17.10 3.98 6.99
C THR A 98 -17.66 2.63 6.50
N GLY A 99 -18.20 1.81 7.40
CA GLY A 99 -18.84 0.54 7.04
C GLY A 99 -17.84 -0.60 6.81
N GLY A 100 -16.64 -0.50 7.38
CA GLY A 100 -15.67 -1.59 7.51
C GLY A 100 -15.94 -2.48 8.72
N SER A 101 -14.96 -3.32 9.04
CA SER A 101 -15.04 -4.27 10.15
C SER A 101 -13.71 -4.41 10.86
N VAL A 102 -13.75 -4.57 12.18
CA VAL A 102 -12.60 -4.94 12.99
C VAL A 102 -12.90 -6.29 13.64
N VAL A 103 -12.03 -7.29 13.43
CA VAL A 103 -12.32 -8.68 13.80
C VAL A 103 -11.22 -9.27 14.68
N SER A 104 -11.57 -10.16 15.61
CA SER A 104 -10.61 -10.87 16.46
C SER A 104 -11.07 -12.29 16.82
N GLU A 105 -10.11 -13.21 17.02
CA GLU A 105 -10.36 -14.55 17.59
C GLU A 105 -10.15 -14.61 19.11
N TYR A 106 -9.83 -13.48 19.75
CA TYR A 106 -9.54 -13.38 21.17
C TYR A 106 -10.69 -12.69 21.91
N ASP A 107 -10.82 -12.99 23.20
CA ASP A 107 -11.74 -12.30 24.11
C ASP A 107 -11.52 -10.78 24.08
N ASP A 108 -12.58 -10.01 24.28
CA ASP A 108 -12.58 -8.55 24.08
C ASP A 108 -11.46 -7.81 24.84
N SER A 109 -11.08 -8.27 26.03
CA SER A 109 -10.01 -7.68 26.86
C SER A 109 -8.61 -8.30 26.68
N ALA A 110 -8.42 -9.19 25.70
CA ALA A 110 -7.18 -9.95 25.57
C ALA A 110 -6.00 -9.09 25.11
N LYS A 111 -4.97 -8.94 25.95
CA LYS A 111 -3.78 -8.12 25.67
C LYS A 111 -2.96 -8.60 24.45
N PRO A 112 -2.28 -7.69 23.73
CA PRO A 112 -1.39 -8.06 22.64
C PRO A 112 -0.18 -8.85 23.17
N HIS A 113 0.15 -9.96 22.50
CA HIS A 113 1.38 -10.70 22.74
C HIS A 113 2.02 -11.04 21.39
N LEU A 114 3.36 -11.08 21.34
CA LEU A 114 4.10 -11.29 20.09
C LEU A 114 3.67 -12.55 19.33
N TRP A 115 3.34 -13.62 20.04
CA TRP A 115 2.89 -14.89 19.44
C TRP A 115 1.47 -14.84 18.85
N LYS A 116 0.65 -13.86 19.23
CA LYS A 116 -0.72 -13.70 18.71
C LYS A 116 -0.75 -13.13 17.30
N PHE A 117 0.21 -12.26 16.94
CA PHE A 117 0.23 -11.65 15.60
C PHE A 117 0.41 -12.68 14.47
N PRO A 118 1.36 -13.65 14.55
CA PRO A 118 1.44 -14.71 13.56
C PRO A 118 0.22 -15.63 13.54
N GLN A 119 -0.41 -15.92 14.69
CA GLN A 119 -1.60 -16.78 14.75
C GLN A 119 -2.78 -16.16 14.01
N ARG A 120 -2.99 -14.86 14.22
CA ARG A 120 -4.05 -14.10 13.58
C ARG A 120 -3.93 -14.11 12.05
N ASN A 121 -2.71 -14.17 11.48
CA ASN A 121 -2.49 -14.10 10.03
C ASN A 121 -3.28 -15.15 9.23
N LYS A 122 -3.64 -16.29 9.85
CA LYS A 122 -4.53 -17.28 9.22
C LYS A 122 -5.92 -16.72 8.90
N ILE A 123 -6.41 -15.76 9.69
CA ILE A 123 -7.70 -15.10 9.51
C ILE A 123 -7.60 -14.08 8.38
N VAL A 124 -6.50 -13.31 8.31
CA VAL A 124 -6.23 -12.38 7.19
C VAL A 124 -6.24 -13.13 5.86
N ALA A 125 -5.46 -14.22 5.78
CA ALA A 125 -5.45 -15.08 4.59
C ALA A 125 -6.82 -15.78 4.39
N GLY A 126 -7.44 -16.26 5.47
CA GLY A 126 -8.70 -17.00 5.43
C GLY A 126 -9.86 -16.20 4.86
N LEU A 127 -10.01 -14.95 5.27
CA LEU A 127 -11.12 -14.08 4.88
C LEU A 127 -10.99 -13.56 3.44
N SER A 128 -9.80 -13.56 2.83
CA SER A 128 -9.61 -13.00 1.49
C SER A 128 -10.10 -13.93 0.39
N SER A 129 -10.99 -13.47 -0.48
CA SER A 129 -11.53 -14.30 -1.57
C SER A 129 -10.65 -14.29 -2.82
N LEU A 130 -9.94 -13.19 -3.09
CA LEU A 130 -9.05 -13.06 -4.25
C LEU A 130 -7.62 -13.55 -3.99
N GLY A 131 -7.23 -13.69 -2.72
CA GLY A 131 -5.89 -14.10 -2.29
C GLY A 131 -5.19 -13.08 -1.40
N VAL A 132 -3.87 -13.20 -1.30
CA VAL A 132 -2.99 -12.32 -0.52
C VAL A 132 -2.03 -11.61 -1.46
N LEU A 133 -1.97 -10.28 -1.40
CA LEU A 133 -0.97 -9.45 -2.06
C LEU A 133 0.08 -9.03 -1.03
N VAL A 134 1.35 -9.32 -1.31
CA VAL A 134 2.49 -8.90 -0.49
C VAL A 134 3.15 -7.68 -1.12
N ILE A 135 3.15 -6.56 -0.40
CA ILE A 135 3.81 -5.31 -0.78
C ILE A 135 5.01 -5.11 0.15
N GLU A 136 6.23 -5.26 -0.38
CA GLU A 136 7.47 -5.24 0.39
C GLU A 136 7.54 -6.29 1.53
N ALA A 137 8.56 -7.14 1.48
CA ALA A 137 8.88 -8.08 2.54
C ALA A 137 10.39 -8.31 2.54
N GLY A 138 11.04 -8.15 3.69
CA GLY A 138 12.39 -8.68 3.90
C GLY A 138 12.34 -10.20 4.16
N GLU A 139 13.51 -10.84 4.19
CA GLU A 139 13.67 -12.31 4.36
C GLU A 139 12.90 -12.89 5.56
N ASN A 140 12.85 -12.16 6.67
CA ASN A 140 12.21 -12.58 7.91
C ASN A 140 10.90 -11.84 8.19
N SER A 141 10.25 -11.30 7.16
CA SER A 141 9.00 -10.53 7.34
C SER A 141 7.83 -11.41 7.79
N GLY A 142 7.05 -10.90 8.74
CA GLY A 142 5.79 -11.53 9.16
C GLY A 142 4.77 -11.66 8.02
N SER A 143 4.84 -10.82 6.99
CA SER A 143 3.99 -10.92 5.80
C SER A 143 4.23 -12.22 5.01
N LEU A 144 5.44 -12.77 5.05
CA LEU A 144 5.76 -14.07 4.42
C LEU A 144 5.07 -15.23 5.13
N VAL A 145 4.80 -15.11 6.44
CA VAL A 145 4.01 -16.10 7.18
C VAL A 145 2.58 -16.12 6.62
N THR A 146 1.98 -14.95 6.38
CA THR A 146 0.64 -14.85 5.77
C THR A 146 0.60 -15.45 4.37
N ALA A 147 1.62 -15.20 3.54
CA ALA A 147 1.75 -15.80 2.21
C ALA A 147 1.82 -17.34 2.28
N LYS A 148 2.65 -17.88 3.18
CA LYS A 148 2.75 -19.34 3.41
C LYS A 148 1.41 -19.93 3.86
N LEU A 149 0.69 -19.26 4.76
CA LEU A 149 -0.64 -19.69 5.22
C LEU A 149 -1.66 -19.68 4.09
N ALA A 150 -1.67 -18.63 3.25
CA ALA A 150 -2.54 -18.56 2.08
C ALA A 150 -2.29 -19.70 1.09
N LYS A 151 -1.02 -20.02 0.80
CA LYS A 151 -0.66 -21.20 0.01
C LYS A 151 -1.19 -22.50 0.61
N LYS A 152 -1.01 -22.72 1.92
CA LYS A 152 -1.55 -23.90 2.62
C LYS A 152 -3.08 -24.00 2.49
N MET A 153 -3.76 -22.85 2.46
CA MET A 153 -5.21 -22.75 2.24
C MET A 153 -5.62 -22.85 0.76
N LYS A 154 -4.69 -23.16 -0.16
CA LYS A 154 -4.90 -23.18 -1.62
C LYS A 154 -5.42 -21.85 -2.19
N LYS A 155 -5.11 -20.74 -1.51
CA LYS A 155 -5.40 -19.39 -1.99
C LYS A 155 -4.24 -18.87 -2.83
N LYS A 156 -4.55 -17.95 -3.73
CA LYS A 156 -3.54 -17.27 -4.55
C LYS A 156 -2.70 -16.34 -3.68
N VAL A 157 -1.41 -16.29 -3.99
CA VAL A 157 -0.47 -15.33 -3.45
C VAL A 157 0.06 -14.50 -4.60
N TYR A 158 0.12 -13.20 -4.40
CA TYR A 158 0.70 -12.23 -5.31
C TYR A 158 1.79 -11.47 -4.57
N ALA A 159 2.81 -11.04 -5.29
CA ALA A 159 3.88 -10.24 -4.73
C ALA A 159 4.26 -9.12 -5.70
N ILE A 160 4.54 -7.95 -5.13
CA ILE A 160 5.06 -6.80 -5.87
C ILE A 160 6.57 -6.99 -6.04
N PRO A 161 7.10 -6.97 -7.27
CA PRO A 161 8.55 -7.02 -7.49
C PRO A 161 9.20 -5.72 -7.00
N GLY A 162 10.41 -5.80 -6.48
CA GLY A 162 11.16 -4.62 -6.04
C GLY A 162 12.65 -4.67 -6.38
N PRO A 163 13.39 -3.58 -6.16
CA PRO A 163 14.83 -3.52 -6.45
C PRO A 163 15.60 -4.64 -5.75
N ILE A 164 16.48 -5.33 -6.47
CA ILE A 164 17.23 -6.48 -5.93
C ILE A 164 18.20 -6.10 -4.80
N ASN A 165 18.56 -4.81 -4.70
CA ASN A 165 19.41 -4.25 -3.65
C ASN A 165 18.60 -3.67 -2.47
N SER A 166 17.26 -3.71 -2.51
CA SER A 166 16.40 -3.27 -1.42
C SER A 166 16.14 -4.42 -0.44
N LYS A 167 16.55 -4.25 0.82
CA LYS A 167 16.34 -5.26 1.89
C LYS A 167 14.87 -5.61 2.10
N VAL A 168 13.95 -4.67 1.84
CA VAL A 168 12.51 -4.90 1.97
C VAL A 168 11.88 -5.49 0.71
N SER A 169 12.66 -5.79 -0.33
CA SER A 169 12.18 -6.44 -1.57
C SER A 169 12.56 -7.92 -1.66
N ILE A 170 13.56 -8.37 -0.88
CA ILE A 170 14.12 -9.73 -0.97
C ILE A 170 13.03 -10.80 -0.88
N GLY A 171 12.19 -10.76 0.16
CA GLY A 171 11.14 -11.75 0.38
C GLY A 171 10.05 -11.74 -0.70
N CYS A 172 9.72 -10.58 -1.27
CA CYS A 172 8.77 -10.53 -2.40
C CYS A 172 9.40 -11.15 -3.67
N ASN A 173 10.65 -10.80 -3.97
CA ASN A 173 11.37 -11.33 -5.11
C ASN A 173 11.59 -12.85 -4.97
N ASP A 174 11.87 -13.34 -3.77
CA ASP A 174 12.02 -14.77 -3.50
C ASP A 174 10.72 -15.53 -3.71
N LEU A 175 9.59 -15.01 -3.22
CA LEU A 175 8.26 -15.61 -3.46
C LEU A 175 7.95 -15.71 -4.95
N ILE A 176 8.32 -14.71 -5.74
CA ILE A 176 8.13 -14.72 -7.19
C ILE A 176 9.07 -15.74 -7.84
N LYS A 177 10.35 -15.70 -7.48
CA LYS A 177 11.40 -16.56 -8.04
C LYS A 177 11.12 -18.05 -7.78
N SER A 178 10.60 -18.39 -6.62
CA SER A 178 10.24 -19.77 -6.26
C SER A 178 8.92 -20.25 -6.87
N GLY A 179 8.16 -19.37 -7.53
CA GLY A 179 6.81 -19.66 -7.99
C GLY A 179 5.77 -19.77 -6.85
N ASP A 180 6.12 -19.33 -5.64
CA ASP A 180 5.18 -19.28 -4.52
C ASP A 180 4.17 -18.12 -4.64
N ALA A 181 4.50 -17.09 -5.42
CA ALA A 181 3.62 -15.97 -5.72
C ALA A 181 3.60 -15.63 -7.22
N ILE A 182 2.45 -15.14 -7.67
CA ILE A 182 2.29 -14.53 -8.99
C ILE A 182 2.81 -13.08 -8.91
N MET A 183 3.69 -12.68 -9.81
CA MET A 183 4.11 -11.28 -9.89
C MET A 183 2.91 -10.39 -10.25
N ALA A 184 2.67 -9.34 -9.47
CA ALA A 184 1.63 -8.35 -9.75
C ALA A 184 2.24 -6.97 -9.95
N ILE A 185 2.00 -6.37 -11.11
CA ILE A 185 2.42 -4.98 -11.44
C ILE A 185 1.20 -4.06 -11.59
N SER A 186 0.01 -4.64 -11.65
CA SER A 186 -1.28 -3.97 -11.70
C SER A 186 -2.38 -4.81 -11.03
N VAL A 187 -3.51 -4.17 -10.70
CA VAL A 187 -4.69 -4.90 -10.22
C VAL A 187 -5.26 -5.84 -11.29
N GLY A 188 -5.01 -5.59 -12.57
CA GLY A 188 -5.40 -6.49 -13.67
C GLY A 188 -4.77 -7.88 -13.61
N ASP A 189 -3.59 -8.01 -12.99
CA ASP A 189 -2.93 -9.32 -12.79
C ASP A 189 -3.68 -10.18 -11.75
N ILE A 190 -4.54 -9.54 -10.94
CA ILE A 190 -5.25 -10.16 -9.82
C ILE A 190 -6.72 -10.41 -10.19
N ILE A 191 -7.38 -9.45 -10.85
CA ILE A 191 -8.78 -9.59 -11.27
C ILE A 191 -8.90 -9.90 -12.76
N LYS A 192 -9.49 -11.06 -13.06
CA LYS A 192 -9.68 -11.55 -14.45
C LYS A 192 -10.90 -10.93 -15.17
N SER A 193 -11.76 -10.19 -14.47
CA SER A 193 -12.95 -9.55 -15.05
C SER A 193 -12.62 -8.24 -15.75
N LYS A 194 -13.52 -7.71 -16.60
CA LYS A 194 -13.41 -6.35 -17.20
C LYS A 194 -13.01 -5.33 -16.12
N PHE A 195 -11.75 -4.93 -16.15
CA PHE A 195 -11.12 -4.03 -15.20
C PHE A 195 -11.74 -2.64 -15.37
N LYS A 196 -12.50 -2.17 -14.38
CA LYS A 196 -12.87 -0.75 -14.34
C LYS A 196 -11.64 -0.01 -13.84
N LYS A 197 -10.84 0.50 -14.77
CA LYS A 197 -9.85 1.51 -14.42
C LYS A 197 -10.64 2.75 -14.06
N ILE A 198 -10.81 3.00 -12.76
CA ILE A 198 -11.10 4.36 -12.36
C ILE A 198 -9.82 5.11 -12.65
N ALA A 199 -9.82 5.78 -13.80
CA ALA A 199 -9.25 7.09 -13.88
C ALA A 199 -9.74 7.85 -12.65
N SER A 200 -8.99 7.83 -11.56
CA SER A 200 -9.37 8.62 -10.40
C SER A 200 -9.53 10.02 -10.92
N LEU A 201 -10.73 10.56 -10.80
CA LEU A 201 -10.98 11.96 -11.16
C LEU A 201 -9.93 12.84 -10.44
N THR A 202 -9.43 12.39 -9.29
CA THR A 202 -8.25 12.93 -8.61
C THR A 202 -6.93 12.75 -9.38
N ARG A 203 -6.48 11.53 -9.76
CA ARG A 203 -5.15 11.31 -10.38
C ARG A 203 -5.12 11.55 -11.89
N GLN A 204 -6.26 11.46 -12.58
CA GLN A 204 -6.42 12.02 -13.91
C GLN A 204 -6.44 13.54 -13.83
N ASN A 205 -7.10 14.18 -12.86
CA ASN A 205 -6.90 15.63 -12.68
C ASN A 205 -5.46 15.95 -12.30
N THR A 206 -4.73 15.16 -11.49
CA THR A 206 -3.31 15.44 -11.21
C THR A 206 -2.43 15.17 -12.43
N LYS A 207 -2.54 14.04 -13.14
CA LYS A 207 -1.71 13.77 -14.34
C LYS A 207 -2.10 14.62 -15.55
N LEU A 208 -3.39 14.92 -15.73
CA LEU A 208 -3.86 15.86 -16.76
C LEU A 208 -3.51 17.28 -16.35
N GLN A 209 -3.64 17.70 -15.08
CA GLN A 209 -3.14 19.01 -14.61
C GLN A 209 -1.61 19.09 -14.61
N ILE A 210 -0.84 18.01 -14.45
CA ILE A 210 0.62 18.05 -14.55
C ILE A 210 1.04 18.08 -16.03
N LYS A 211 0.35 17.35 -16.91
CA LYS A 211 0.56 17.44 -18.36
C LYS A 211 -0.01 18.73 -18.97
N SER A 212 -1.00 19.36 -18.35
CA SER A 212 -1.67 20.59 -18.78
C SER A 212 -1.32 21.81 -17.93
N GLN A 213 -0.53 21.66 -16.87
CA GLN A 213 0.26 22.76 -16.32
C GLN A 213 1.25 23.01 -17.43
N ASN A 214 0.97 24.04 -18.23
CA ASN A 214 1.93 24.64 -19.12
C ASN A 214 3.22 24.77 -18.31
N PHE A 215 4.20 23.88 -18.56
CA PHE A 215 5.53 24.05 -18.01
C PHE A 215 5.91 25.47 -18.37
N ALA A 216 6.02 26.33 -17.36
CA ALA A 216 6.08 27.77 -17.58
C ALA A 216 7.37 28.12 -18.33
N ASN A 217 8.35 27.22 -18.29
CA ASN A 217 9.62 27.29 -18.97
C ASN A 217 10.05 25.89 -19.48
N GLY A 218 10.96 25.85 -20.45
CA GLY A 218 11.53 24.57 -20.94
C GLY A 218 12.40 23.85 -19.91
N LEU A 219 12.77 24.50 -18.80
CA LEU A 219 13.62 23.95 -17.75
C LEU A 219 12.84 22.99 -16.84
N GLU A 220 11.62 23.34 -16.43
CA GLU A 220 10.71 22.49 -15.65
C GLU A 220 10.47 21.17 -16.38
N GLN A 221 10.27 21.21 -17.71
CA GLN A 221 10.07 20.01 -18.50
C GLN A 221 11.33 19.13 -18.58
N LYS A 222 12.53 19.73 -18.64
CA LYS A 222 13.80 18.99 -18.59
C LYS A 222 14.00 18.33 -17.22
N ILE A 223 13.77 19.08 -16.14
CA ILE A 223 13.84 18.57 -14.76
C ILE A 223 12.85 17.42 -14.57
N TYR A 224 11.60 17.60 -15.01
CA TYR A 224 10.58 16.57 -14.92
C TYR A 224 11.03 15.27 -15.62
N LYS A 225 11.57 15.36 -16.84
CA LYS A 225 12.02 14.19 -17.61
C LYS A 225 13.14 13.40 -16.91
N VAL A 226 14.10 14.08 -16.28
CA VAL A 226 15.17 13.37 -15.57
C VAL A 226 14.68 12.73 -14.27
N LEU A 227 13.78 13.42 -13.55
CA LEU A 227 13.15 12.89 -12.33
C LEU A 227 12.09 11.81 -12.59
N GLU A 228 11.65 11.63 -13.84
CA GLU A 228 10.75 10.54 -14.22
C GLU A 228 11.41 9.17 -14.13
N ILE A 229 12.73 9.12 -14.31
CA ILE A 229 13.55 7.92 -14.29
C ILE A 229 13.88 7.54 -12.84
N GLU A 230 14.49 8.46 -12.10
CA GLU A 230 14.95 8.23 -10.74
C GLU A 230 14.97 9.54 -9.92
N PRO A 231 14.91 9.45 -8.58
CA PRO A 231 15.13 10.59 -7.71
C PRO A 231 16.59 11.06 -7.74
N LEU A 232 16.81 12.36 -7.86
CA LEU A 232 18.13 12.94 -8.05
C LEU A 232 18.38 14.11 -7.10
N GLU A 233 19.63 14.30 -6.72
CA GLU A 233 20.12 15.51 -6.06
C GLU A 233 20.20 16.68 -7.05
N ILE A 234 20.22 17.91 -6.54
CA ILE A 234 20.25 19.11 -7.38
C ILE A 234 21.46 19.13 -8.33
N ASP A 235 22.63 18.67 -7.87
CA ASP A 235 23.85 18.64 -8.66
C ASP A 235 23.77 17.58 -9.76
N GLU A 236 23.16 16.42 -9.48
CA GLU A 236 22.93 15.38 -10.48
C GLU A 236 21.96 15.85 -11.57
N ILE A 237 20.91 16.59 -11.18
CA ILE A 237 19.99 17.22 -12.13
C ILE A 237 20.75 18.21 -13.01
N ALA A 238 21.58 19.07 -12.42
CA ALA A 238 22.39 20.06 -13.12
C ALA A 238 23.31 19.45 -14.17
N VAL A 239 24.00 18.35 -13.81
CA VAL A 239 24.84 17.58 -14.73
C VAL A 239 24.00 17.01 -15.87
N LYS A 240 22.87 16.35 -15.58
CA LYS A 240 22.05 15.68 -16.61
C LYS A 240 21.40 16.64 -17.61
N ILE A 241 20.96 17.82 -17.15
CA ILE A 241 20.27 18.79 -18.02
C ILE A 241 21.19 19.90 -18.56
N ARG A 242 22.48 19.87 -18.18
CA ARG A 242 23.50 20.88 -18.51
C ARG A 242 23.02 22.30 -18.14
N GLY A 243 22.56 22.45 -16.90
CA GLY A 243 21.98 23.70 -16.38
C GLY A 243 22.72 24.24 -15.16
N SER A 244 22.42 25.48 -14.80
CA SER A 244 22.93 26.11 -13.58
C SER A 244 22.21 25.57 -12.34
N VAL A 245 22.97 25.20 -11.30
CA VAL A 245 22.41 24.77 -10.00
C VAL A 245 21.48 25.83 -9.41
N VAL A 246 21.78 27.12 -9.61
CA VAL A 246 20.95 28.24 -9.12
C VAL A 246 19.59 28.29 -9.84
N GLU A 247 19.59 28.18 -11.16
CA GLU A 247 18.36 28.17 -11.97
C GLU A 247 17.52 26.92 -11.68
N ILE A 248 18.19 25.79 -11.45
CA ILE A 248 17.53 24.52 -11.12
C ILE A 248 16.91 24.59 -9.73
N GLY A 249 17.64 25.11 -8.73
CA GLY A 249 17.14 25.23 -7.35
C GLY A 249 15.92 26.14 -7.25
N SER A 250 15.95 27.28 -7.95
CA SER A 250 14.78 28.17 -8.03
C SER A 250 13.60 27.49 -8.73
N THR A 251 13.85 26.77 -9.83
CA THR A 251 12.80 26.03 -10.54
C THR A 251 12.22 24.89 -9.71
N LEU A 252 13.05 24.11 -9.01
CA LEU A 252 12.61 23.04 -8.11
C LEU A 252 11.78 23.56 -6.94
N SER A 253 12.13 24.73 -6.41
CA SER A 253 11.34 25.39 -5.36
C SER A 253 9.94 25.76 -5.86
N ILE A 254 9.84 26.33 -7.06
CA ILE A 254 8.56 26.63 -7.73
C ILE A 254 7.78 25.34 -8.00
N MET A 255 8.43 24.30 -8.52
CA MET A 255 7.81 23.00 -8.73
C MET A 255 7.31 22.38 -7.42
N GLY A 256 8.02 22.57 -6.31
CA GLY A 256 7.61 22.12 -4.97
C GLY A 256 6.34 22.82 -4.50
N ILE A 257 6.26 24.14 -4.68
CA ILE A 257 5.06 24.94 -4.38
C ILE A 257 3.87 24.50 -5.25
N LYS A 258 4.11 24.18 -6.53
CA LYS A 258 3.11 23.61 -7.45
C LYS A 258 2.69 22.17 -7.09
N GLY A 259 3.34 21.54 -6.12
CA GLY A 259 3.12 20.15 -5.75
C GLY A 259 3.60 19.14 -6.79
N LEU A 260 4.51 19.54 -7.70
CA LEU A 260 5.09 18.67 -8.73
C LEU A 260 6.23 17.81 -8.21
N VAL A 261 7.03 18.35 -7.29
CA VAL A 261 8.16 17.67 -6.68
C VAL A 261 8.11 17.75 -5.17
N THR A 262 8.77 16.79 -4.51
CA THR A 262 9.05 16.84 -3.07
C THR A 262 10.53 16.51 -2.85
N GLU A 263 11.16 17.23 -1.94
CA GLU A 263 12.54 16.98 -1.50
C GLU A 263 12.54 16.11 -0.24
N SER A 264 13.41 15.09 -0.22
CA SER A 264 13.56 14.18 0.91
C SER A 264 14.97 13.61 0.91
N GLY A 265 15.73 13.91 1.96
CA GLY A 265 17.09 13.39 2.12
C GLY A 265 18.04 13.90 1.03
N GLY A 266 17.91 15.16 0.62
CA GLY A 266 18.73 15.79 -0.42
C GLY A 266 18.31 15.47 -1.85
N LYS A 267 17.37 14.54 -2.05
CA LYS A 267 16.88 14.13 -3.36
C LYS A 267 15.51 14.67 -3.66
N TYR A 268 15.30 15.04 -4.92
CA TYR A 268 14.01 15.46 -5.46
C TYR A 268 13.30 14.30 -6.12
N TYR A 269 12.00 14.24 -5.92
CA TYR A 269 11.13 13.19 -6.43
C TYR A 269 9.89 13.81 -7.06
N LEU A 270 9.38 13.22 -8.14
CA LEU A 270 8.07 13.60 -8.67
C LEU A 270 6.93 13.15 -7.74
N ASN A 271 5.91 13.96 -7.61
CA ASN A 271 4.65 13.58 -6.97
C ASN A 271 3.73 12.90 -8.02
N ARG A 272 3.22 11.68 -7.74
CA ARG A 272 2.56 10.79 -8.74
C ARG A 272 1.18 10.26 -8.35
#